data_AF-A0A2T6C0Q7-F1
#
_entry.id   AF-A0A2T6C0Q7-F1
#
_cell.length_a   1.000
_cell.length_b   1.000
_cell.length_c   1.000
_cell.angle_alpha   90.00
_cell.angle_beta   90.00
_cell.angle_gamma   90.00
#
_symmetry.space_group_name_H-M   'P 1'
#
loop_
_entity.id
_entity.type
_entity.pdbx_description
1 polymer ?
#
loop_
_entity_poly.entity_id
_entity_poly.type
_entity_poly.pdbx_seq_one_letter_code
_entity_poly.pdbx_strand_id
1 'polypeptide(L)'
;MTSTGATSSPDKQTIEIARLKNGRITYVILLQHGYSFVVYAETSDGFSWGHTEKAIHRLYNRTTSIRIVRKVWKIVKTYIYTNRLSFFEISAGDESRAKLYERFLSGLNRYRVIRTGNSFYVMRCQAG
;
A
#
# COMPACT_ATOMS: atom_id res chain seq x y z
N MET A 1 1.44 42.00 -17.43
CA MET A 1 1.73 40.67 -17.99
C MET A 1 2.60 39.94 -16.99
N THR A 2 1.99 39.08 -16.17
CA THR A 2 2.68 38.32 -15.12
C THR A 2 2.22 36.88 -15.22
N SER A 3 3.09 36.05 -15.79
CA SER A 3 2.98 34.60 -15.76
C SER A 3 3.33 34.12 -14.35
N THR A 4 2.38 33.51 -13.64
CA THR A 4 2.67 32.83 -12.37
C THR A 4 2.71 31.34 -12.64
N GLY A 5 3.90 30.79 -12.44
CA GLY A 5 4.31 29.46 -12.82
C GLY A 5 3.53 28.35 -12.13
N ALA A 6 3.31 27.29 -12.89
CA ALA A 6 3.01 25.98 -12.37
C ALA A 6 4.19 25.53 -11.49
N THR A 7 4.00 25.50 -10.18
CA THR A 7 4.94 24.86 -9.25
C THR A 7 4.73 23.35 -9.34
N SER A 8 5.33 22.72 -10.35
CA SER A 8 5.49 21.27 -10.38
C SER A 8 6.46 20.86 -9.26
N SER A 9 5.90 20.39 -8.15
CA SER A 9 6.65 19.84 -7.02
C SER A 9 7.47 18.62 -7.47
N PRO A 10 8.77 18.57 -7.16
CA PRO A 10 9.67 17.55 -7.69
C PRO A 10 9.38 16.18 -7.05
N ASP A 11 9.26 15.15 -7.90
CA ASP A 11 9.46 13.72 -7.59
C ASP A 11 8.81 13.15 -6.32
N LYS A 12 7.48 13.08 -6.31
CA LYS A 12 6.72 12.12 -5.47
C LYS A 12 6.41 10.87 -6.27
N GLN A 13 7.44 10.12 -6.69
CA GLN A 13 7.25 8.91 -7.49
C GLN A 13 6.39 7.90 -6.73
N THR A 14 5.20 7.64 -7.28
CA THR A 14 4.32 6.57 -6.85
C THR A 14 4.53 5.41 -7.81
N ILE A 15 4.96 4.27 -7.28
CA ILE A 15 5.23 3.08 -8.08
C ILE A 15 4.07 2.12 -7.90
N GLU A 16 3.41 1.75 -9.01
CA GLU A 16 2.47 0.64 -9.00
C GLU A 16 3.24 -0.68 -8.97
N ILE A 17 3.01 -1.47 -7.91
CA ILE A 17 3.69 -2.74 -7.69
C ILE A 17 2.94 -3.87 -8.39
N ALA A 18 1.60 -3.89 -8.23
CA ALA A 18 0.76 -4.93 -8.80
C ALA A 18 -0.73 -4.56 -8.80
N ARG A 19 -1.47 -5.24 -9.66
CA ARG A 19 -2.94 -5.30 -9.66
C ARG A 19 -3.42 -6.72 -9.37
N LEU A 20 -4.41 -6.83 -8.49
CA LEU A 20 -5.05 -8.08 -8.09
C LEU A 20 -6.55 -8.01 -8.35
N LYS A 21 -7.05 -8.77 -9.32
CA LYS A 21 -8.48 -8.84 -9.61
C LYS A 21 -9.18 -9.83 -8.69
N ASN A 22 -10.33 -9.44 -8.14
CA ASN A 22 -11.22 -10.29 -7.35
C ASN A 22 -12.68 -9.98 -7.70
N GLY A 23 -13.23 -10.71 -8.68
CA GLY A 23 -14.54 -10.40 -9.24
C GLY A 23 -14.54 -9.04 -9.95
N ARG A 24 -15.43 -8.13 -9.51
CA ARG A 24 -15.55 -6.75 -10.04
C ARG A 24 -14.60 -5.75 -9.36
N ILE A 25 -13.88 -6.18 -8.33
CA ILE A 25 -12.97 -5.32 -7.57
C ILE A 25 -11.54 -5.57 -8.05
N THR A 26 -10.80 -4.51 -8.34
CA THR A 26 -9.36 -4.58 -8.63
C THR A 26 -8.61 -3.92 -7.49
N TYR A 27 -7.79 -4.69 -6.78
CA TYR A 27 -6.92 -4.14 -5.75
C TYR A 27 -5.59 -3.70 -6.39
N VAL A 28 -5.21 -2.45 -6.15
CA VAL A 28 -3.98 -1.86 -6.65
C VAL A 28 -3.04 -1.66 -5.47
N ILE A 29 -1.81 -2.16 -5.60
CA ILE A 29 -0.75 -2.07 -4.58
C ILE A 29 0.26 -1.03 -5.06
N LEU A 30 0.50 0.00 -4.26
CA LEU A 30 1.42 1.09 -4.56
C LEU A 30 2.52 1.21 -3.50
N LEU A 31 3.70 1.68 -3.92
CA LEU A 31 4.69 2.32 -3.07
C LEU A 31 4.66 3.82 -3.32
N GLN A 32 4.10 4.58 -2.38
CA GLN A 32 4.06 6.04 -2.42
C GLN A 32 5.33 6.62 -1.82
N HIS A 33 5.86 7.67 -2.47
CA HIS A 33 7.04 8.40 -2.01
C HIS A 33 8.30 7.54 -1.82
N GLY A 34 8.33 6.34 -2.42
CA GLY A 34 9.44 5.39 -2.26
C GLY A 34 9.49 4.62 -0.93
N TYR A 35 8.57 4.87 0.01
CA TYR A 35 8.60 4.20 1.33
C TYR A 35 7.23 3.81 1.90
N SER A 36 6.12 4.35 1.43
CA SER A 36 4.79 4.11 2.04
C SER A 36 3.97 3.13 1.21
N PHE A 37 3.68 1.95 1.76
CA PHE A 37 2.82 0.99 1.07
C PHE A 37 1.35 1.39 1.21
N VAL A 38 0.69 1.61 0.07
CA VAL A 38 -0.74 1.94 0.01
C VAL A 38 -1.45 0.95 -0.88
N VAL A 39 -2.59 0.46 -0.40
CA VAL A 39 -3.43 -0.46 -1.15
C VAL A 39 -4.83 0.11 -1.20
N TYR A 40 -5.41 0.14 -2.39
CA TYR A 40 -6.79 0.56 -2.61
C TYR A 40 -7.50 -0.40 -3.55
N ALA A 41 -8.82 -0.44 -3.46
CA ALA A 41 -9.73 -1.12 -4.34
C ALA A 41 -10.26 -0.12 -5.35
N GLU A 42 -10.10 -0.41 -6.63
CA GLU A 42 -10.84 0.18 -7.74
C GLU A 42 -12.09 -0.68 -7.97
N THR A 43 -13.26 -0.07 -7.86
CA THR A 43 -14.51 -0.66 -8.35
C THR A 43 -14.92 0.01 -9.65
N SER A 44 -15.49 -0.75 -10.58
CA SER A 44 -16.22 -0.19 -11.70
C SER A 44 -17.67 0.00 -11.29
N ASP A 45 -18.10 1.24 -11.20
CA ASP A 45 -19.45 1.62 -10.90
C ASP A 45 -20.30 1.19 -12.10
N GLY A 46 -21.26 0.27 -11.90
CA GLY A 46 -22.09 -0.27 -12.99
C GLY A 46 -23.06 0.74 -13.62
N PHE A 47 -22.94 2.03 -13.31
CA PHE A 47 -23.73 3.12 -13.87
C PHE A 47 -22.95 3.76 -15.03
N SER A 48 -23.08 3.17 -16.22
CA SER A 48 -22.46 3.68 -17.44
C SER A 48 -23.34 4.74 -18.12
N TRP A 49 -23.49 5.90 -17.50
CA TRP A 49 -23.94 7.12 -18.17
C TRP A 49 -23.14 8.32 -17.65
N GLY A 50 -22.02 8.61 -18.32
CA GLY A 50 -21.21 9.81 -18.14
C GLY A 50 -20.30 9.80 -16.90
N HIS A 51 -19.01 9.61 -17.13
CA HIS A 51 -17.90 9.67 -16.15
C HIS A 51 -17.77 8.45 -15.23
N THR A 52 -16.81 7.58 -15.56
CA THR A 52 -16.34 6.50 -14.68
C THR A 52 -15.52 7.11 -13.55
N GLU A 53 -16.16 7.55 -12.47
CA GLU A 53 -15.42 7.84 -11.24
C GLU A 53 -14.93 6.51 -10.68
N LYS A 54 -13.62 6.25 -10.76
CA LYS A 54 -13.03 5.12 -10.04
C LYS A 54 -13.18 5.41 -8.56
N ALA A 55 -14.10 4.74 -7.87
CA ALA A 55 -14.15 4.84 -6.41
C ALA A 55 -12.88 4.20 -5.82
N ILE A 56 -11.94 5.04 -5.36
CA ILE A 56 -10.71 4.63 -4.68
C ILE A 56 -11.07 4.39 -3.22
N HIS A 57 -11.45 3.16 -2.89
CA HIS A 57 -11.55 2.77 -1.49
C HIS A 57 -10.17 2.31 -1.06
N ARG A 58 -9.52 3.02 -0.14
CA ARG A 58 -8.36 2.43 0.54
C ARG A 58 -8.80 1.07 1.10
N LEU A 59 -7.88 0.09 1.15
CA LEU A 59 -8.15 -1.28 1.59
C LEU A 59 -8.77 -1.36 3.00
N TYR A 60 -8.88 -0.21 3.68
CA TYR A 60 -9.59 0.05 4.91
C TYR A 60 -11.09 -0.20 4.95
N ASN A 61 -11.71 -0.69 3.87
CA ASN A 61 -13.11 -1.08 3.94
C ASN A 61 -13.30 -2.44 4.63
N ARG A 62 -14.28 -2.51 5.54
CA ARG A 62 -14.57 -3.62 6.48
C ARG A 62 -14.90 -4.96 5.77
N THR A 63 -15.15 -4.91 4.47
CA THR A 63 -15.53 -6.04 3.61
C THR A 63 -14.34 -6.75 2.93
N THR A 64 -13.10 -6.28 3.10
CA THR A 64 -11.94 -6.92 2.46
C THR A 64 -11.65 -8.28 3.10
N SER A 65 -11.79 -9.36 2.32
CA SER A 65 -11.49 -10.72 2.77
C SER A 65 -10.01 -10.88 3.20
N ILE A 66 -9.78 -11.59 4.31
CA ILE A 66 -8.43 -11.93 4.80
C ILE A 66 -7.58 -12.66 3.75
N ARG A 67 -8.23 -13.39 2.82
CA ARG A 67 -7.55 -14.07 1.70
C ARG A 67 -6.88 -13.06 0.76
N ILE A 68 -7.54 -11.93 0.48
CA ILE A 68 -6.99 -10.86 -0.36
C ILE A 68 -5.84 -10.18 0.38
N VAL A 69 -6.03 -9.85 1.65
CA VAL A 69 -4.98 -9.23 2.47
C VAL A 69 -3.70 -10.07 2.46
N ARG A 70 -3.82 -11.41 2.61
CA ARG A 70 -2.66 -12.32 2.50
C ARG A 70 -2.00 -12.31 1.12
N LYS A 71 -2.78 -12.27 0.03
CA LYS A 71 -2.23 -12.20 -1.34
C LYS A 71 -1.47 -10.90 -1.58
N VAL A 72 -2.05 -9.78 -1.17
CA VAL A 72 -1.41 -8.46 -1.20
C VAL A 72 -0.08 -8.50 -0.46
N TRP A 73 -0.08 -8.99 0.78
CA TRP A 73 1.13 -9.06 1.60
C TRP A 73 2.19 -10.00 1.04
N LYS A 74 1.81 -11.08 0.36
CA LYS A 74 2.76 -11.94 -0.35
C LYS A 74 3.49 -11.16 -1.45
N ILE A 75 2.77 -10.37 -2.24
CA ILE A 75 3.37 -9.54 -3.30
C ILE A 75 4.26 -8.47 -2.70
N VAL A 76 3.80 -7.77 -1.66
CA VAL A 76 4.58 -6.75 -0.95
C VAL A 76 5.86 -7.36 -0.37
N LYS A 77 5.79 -8.55 0.25
CA LYS A 77 6.96 -9.28 0.75
C LYS A 77 7.98 -9.50 -0.35
N THR A 78 7.55 -10.05 -1.49
CA THR A 78 8.42 -10.30 -2.63
C THR A 78 9.07 -9.00 -3.10
N TYR A 79 8.31 -7.93 -3.24
CA TYR A 79 8.82 -6.63 -3.65
C TYR A 79 9.88 -6.08 -2.67
N ILE A 80 9.63 -6.15 -1.36
CA ILE A 80 10.56 -5.70 -0.30
C ILE A 80 11.90 -6.42 -0.44
N TYR A 81 11.90 -7.75 -0.59
CA TYR A 81 13.13 -8.53 -0.68
C TYR A 81 13.87 -8.33 -2.01
N THR A 82 13.15 -8.32 -3.14
CA THR A 82 13.75 -8.13 -4.46
C THR A 82 14.42 -6.77 -4.57
N ASN A 83 13.74 -5.71 -4.11
CA ASN A 83 14.24 -4.34 -4.17
C ASN A 83 15.11 -3.96 -2.97
N ARG A 84 15.29 -4.88 -2.01
CA ARG A 84 16.17 -4.69 -0.86
C ARG A 84 15.89 -3.41 -0.07
N LEU A 85 14.61 -3.05 0.07
CA LEU A 85 14.18 -1.78 0.68
C LEU A 85 14.85 -1.59 2.04
N SER A 86 15.53 -0.47 2.24
CA SER A 86 16.19 -0.15 3.51
C SER A 86 15.17 0.27 4.58
N PHE A 87 14.10 0.93 4.15
CA PHE A 87 13.05 1.46 5.00
C PHE A 87 11.70 1.44 4.27
N PHE A 88 10.62 1.19 5.02
CA PHE A 88 9.26 1.42 4.57
C PHE A 88 8.30 1.59 5.74
N GLU A 89 7.16 2.20 5.47
CA GLU A 89 6.05 2.36 6.41
C GLU A 89 4.76 1.72 5.89
N ILE A 90 3.93 1.29 6.85
CA ILE A 90 2.60 0.74 6.59
C ILE A 90 1.64 1.29 7.64
N SER A 91 0.49 1.79 7.20
CA SER A 91 -0.62 2.11 8.11
C SER A 91 -1.74 1.08 7.97
N ALA A 92 -2.28 0.59 9.09
CA ALA A 92 -3.35 -0.41 9.12
C ALA A 92 -4.75 0.20 9.18
N GLY A 93 -4.87 1.50 9.46
CA GLY A 93 -6.14 2.24 9.60
C GLY A 93 -6.95 1.88 10.85
N ASP A 94 -6.94 0.63 11.30
CA ASP A 94 -7.54 0.18 12.56
C ASP A 94 -6.70 -0.89 13.28
N GLU A 95 -7.05 -1.10 14.55
CA GLU A 95 -6.35 -2.02 15.47
C GLU A 95 -6.46 -3.50 15.05
N SER A 96 -7.61 -3.92 14.51
CA SER A 96 -7.83 -5.31 14.12
C SER A 96 -6.88 -5.70 12.99
N ARG A 97 -6.65 -4.78 12.06
CA ARG A 97 -5.74 -4.98 10.94
C ARG A 97 -4.31 -4.71 11.31
N ALA A 98 -4.05 -3.83 12.28
CA ALA A 98 -2.72 -3.67 12.86
C ALA A 98 -2.21 -5.03 13.38
N LYS A 99 -3.04 -5.78 14.13
CA LYS A 99 -2.70 -7.13 14.59
C LYS A 99 -2.41 -8.12 13.45
N LEU A 100 -3.14 -8.03 12.34
CA LEU A 100 -2.91 -8.87 11.16
C LEU A 100 -1.59 -8.50 10.47
N TYR A 101 -1.29 -7.21 10.33
CA TYR A 101 -0.09 -6.71 9.69
C TYR A 101 1.14 -7.00 10.55
N GLU A 102 1.03 -6.84 11.86
CA GLU A 102 2.08 -7.18 12.82
C GLU A 102 2.55 -8.64 12.68
N ARG A 103 1.61 -9.59 12.55
CA ARG A 103 1.95 -11.01 12.30
C ARG A 103 2.67 -11.24 10.97
N PHE A 104 2.36 -10.44 9.96
CA PHE A 104 3.05 -10.53 8.67
C PHE A 104 4.46 -9.94 8.77
N LEU A 105 4.58 -8.77 9.40
CA LEU A 105 5.82 -8.02 9.53
C LEU A 105 6.83 -8.70 10.45
N SER A 106 6.37 -9.38 11.50
CA SER A 106 7.24 -10.19 12.36
C SER A 106 7.90 -11.36 11.61
N GLY A 107 7.32 -11.80 10.49
CA GLY A 107 7.89 -12.81 9.60
C GLY A 107 8.88 -12.29 8.55
N LEU A 108 9.26 -11.00 8.62
CA LEU A 108 10.27 -10.41 7.76
C LEU A 108 11.67 -10.56 8.37
N ASN A 109 12.36 -11.65 8.01
CA ASN A 109 13.74 -11.87 8.40
C ASN A 109 14.63 -10.72 7.92
N ARG A 110 15.56 -10.27 8.79
CA ARG A 110 16.48 -9.13 8.57
C ARG A 110 15.82 -7.76 8.57
N TYR A 111 14.58 -7.66 9.06
CA TYR A 111 13.93 -6.38 9.28
C TYR A 111 13.56 -6.22 10.75
N ARG A 112 13.74 -5.01 11.26
CA ARG A 112 13.23 -4.57 12.56
C ARG A 112 11.93 -3.81 12.33
N VAL A 113 10.93 -4.10 13.15
CA VAL A 113 9.60 -3.49 13.10
C VAL A 113 9.40 -2.65 14.34
N ILE A 114 9.00 -1.39 14.18
CA ILE A 114 8.59 -0.49 15.25
C ILE A 114 7.13 -0.12 15.02
N ARG A 115 6.28 -0.31 16.04
CA ARG A 115 4.85 0.01 15.98
C ARG A 115 4.56 1.30 16.73
N THR A 116 3.81 2.20 16.09
CA THR A 116 3.30 3.44 16.69
C THR A 116 1.82 3.56 16.35
N GLY A 117 0.95 3.27 17.33
CA GLY A 117 -0.49 3.16 17.11
C GLY A 117 -0.84 2.08 16.07
N ASN A 118 -1.50 2.48 14.99
CA ASN A 118 -1.87 1.61 13.86
C ASN A 118 -0.86 1.65 12.70
N SER A 119 0.30 2.29 12.90
CA SER A 119 1.35 2.41 11.89
C SER A 119 2.58 1.60 12.27
N PHE A 120 3.28 1.10 11.27
CA PHE A 120 4.49 0.30 11.39
C PHE A 120 5.60 0.94 10.58
N TYR A 121 6.75 1.14 11.22
CA TYR A 121 7.99 1.57 10.60
C TYR A 121 8.94 0.40 10.56
N VAL A 122 9.41 0.06 9.37
CA VAL A 122 10.18 -1.15 9.14
C VAL A 122 11.52 -0.78 8.53
N MET A 123 12.59 -1.23 9.17
CA MET A 123 13.96 -0.94 8.79
C MET A 123 14.73 -2.23 8.56
N ARG A 124 15.53 -2.28 7.51
CA ARG A 124 16.42 -3.40 7.26
C ARG A 124 17.57 -3.38 8.28
N CYS A 125 17.78 -4.48 8.98
CA CYS A 125 18.96 -4.68 9.80
C CYS A 125 20.18 -4.77 8.87
N GLN A 126 21.21 -3.97 9.13
CA GLN A 126 22.49 -4.18 8.45
C GLN A 126 23.01 -5.57 8.83
N ALA A 127 23.50 -6.32 7.85
CA ALA A 127 24.28 -7.50 8.15
C ALA A 127 25.57 -7.01 8.82
N GLY A 128 25.76 -7.38 10.09
CA GLY A 128 27.07 -7.30 10.72
C GLY A 128 28.03 -8.29 10.10
#